data_AF-A0A8T8SB47-F1
#
_entry.id   AF-A0A8T8SB47-F1
#
_cell.length_a   1.000
_cell.length_b   1.000
_cell.length_c   1.000
_cell.angle_alpha   90.00
_cell.angle_beta   90.00
_cell.angle_gamma   90.00
#
_symmetry.space_group_name_H-M   'P 1'
#
loop_
_entity.id
_entity.type
_entity.pdbx_description
1 polymer ?
#
loop_
_entity_poly.entity_id
_entity_poly.type
_entity_poly.pdbx_seq_one_letter_code
_entity_poly.pdbx_strand_id
1 'polypeptide(L)'
;VPGGGHVLIVPIGHTPSYLSPALSPTDAHSLNAERAAYLQALSALYAAHDCVPLSWEIGRSEGATHTRVGHTHTQVVPVPRDLVSGGNWKEVWEGKGREVGYEFVSDREGVRAFFEEGGKKGKERVADYFRMQIGVEGEAAGEVEATTFLLVLRGAQARFNMQWPRQTLAALLNTPERADWRVCARATEDEEREEAAQFKAAFQPFAAGVGGDDDDDDSDEGGEEGGHGVPDEEGY
;
A
#
# COMPACT_ATOMS: atom_id res chain seq x y z
N VAL A 1 10.22 -12.27 -1.08
CA VAL A 1 8.89 -12.45 -0.46
C VAL A 1 8.03 -13.27 -1.41
N PRO A 2 7.44 -14.40 -0.97
CA PRO A 2 6.53 -15.22 -1.78
C PRO A 2 5.39 -14.39 -2.39
N GLY A 3 4.95 -14.72 -3.61
CA GLY A 3 3.95 -13.94 -4.35
C GLY A 3 4.41 -12.53 -4.78
N GLY A 4 5.73 -12.26 -4.80
CA GLY A 4 6.30 -10.96 -5.17
C GLY A 4 6.25 -9.90 -4.07
N GLY A 5 5.24 -9.94 -3.20
CA GLY A 5 5.16 -9.14 -1.97
C GLY A 5 4.79 -7.67 -2.16
N HIS A 6 4.56 -7.17 -3.39
CA HIS A 6 3.95 -5.85 -3.60
C HIS A 6 2.46 -5.93 -3.29
N VAL A 7 2.03 -5.25 -2.22
CA VAL A 7 0.63 -5.27 -1.76
C VAL A 7 0.04 -3.87 -1.64
N LEU A 8 -1.28 -3.81 -1.56
CA LEU A 8 -2.05 -2.60 -1.28
C LEU A 8 -2.81 -2.77 0.03
N ILE A 9 -2.73 -1.76 0.91
CA ILE A 9 -3.64 -1.60 2.04
C ILE A 9 -4.73 -0.62 1.60
N VAL A 10 -5.97 -1.09 1.54
CA VAL A 10 -7.11 -0.35 1.00
C VAL A 10 -8.21 -0.28 2.07
N PRO A 11 -8.68 0.92 2.48
CA PRO A 11 -9.85 1.02 3.34
C PRO A 11 -11.07 0.40 2.68
N ILE A 12 -11.98 -0.20 3.45
CA ILE A 12 -13.23 -0.73 2.89
C ILE A 12 -14.13 0.42 2.38
N GLY A 13 -14.35 1.44 3.22
CA GLY A 13 -15.17 2.60 2.86
C GLY A 13 -14.48 3.54 1.88
N HIS A 14 -15.25 4.17 0.99
CA HIS A 14 -14.73 5.17 0.04
C HIS A 14 -14.13 6.36 0.77
N THR A 15 -12.80 6.37 0.83
CA THR A 15 -12.03 7.34 1.60
C THR A 15 -10.93 7.90 0.70
N PRO A 16 -11.01 9.16 0.24
CA PRO A 16 -10.02 9.70 -0.71
C PRO A 16 -8.69 10.10 -0.08
N SER A 17 -8.63 10.14 1.25
CA SER A 17 -7.45 10.50 2.02
C SER A 17 -7.62 9.98 3.44
N TYR A 18 -6.51 9.53 4.06
CA TYR A 18 -6.50 9.21 5.50
C TYR A 18 -6.69 10.45 6.39
N LEU A 19 -6.66 11.64 5.79
CA LEU A 19 -7.03 12.91 6.40
C LEU A 19 -8.38 13.45 5.88
N SER A 20 -9.25 12.60 5.34
CA SER A 20 -10.53 13.06 4.81
C SER A 20 -11.35 13.75 5.92
N PRO A 21 -11.85 14.98 5.68
CA PRO A 21 -12.70 15.68 6.65
C PRO A 21 -14.07 15.02 6.83
N ALA A 22 -14.44 14.07 5.96
CA ALA A 22 -15.67 13.30 6.06
C ALA A 22 -15.61 12.23 7.17
N LEU A 23 -14.42 11.85 7.63
CA LEU A 23 -14.25 10.88 8.72
C LEU A 23 -14.45 11.55 10.08
N SER A 24 -15.13 10.86 11.00
CA SER A 24 -15.16 11.30 12.40
C SER A 24 -13.74 11.15 13.01
N PRO A 25 -13.40 11.89 14.08
CA PRO A 25 -12.10 11.74 14.74
C PRO A 25 -11.81 10.31 15.19
N THR A 26 -12.84 9.59 15.66
CA THR A 26 -12.73 8.19 16.06
C THR A 26 -12.45 7.31 14.85
N ASP A 27 -13.19 7.45 13.76
CA ASP A 27 -12.99 6.63 12.56
C ASP A 27 -11.64 6.91 11.91
N ALA A 28 -11.22 8.17 11.85
CA ALA A 28 -9.90 8.55 11.36
C ALA A 28 -8.79 7.93 12.22
N HIS A 29 -8.93 7.93 13.55
CA HIS A 29 -7.98 7.29 14.45
C HIS A 29 -7.92 5.78 14.23
N SER A 30 -9.07 5.10 14.27
CA SER A 30 -9.17 3.65 14.06
C SER A 30 -8.59 3.23 12.71
N LEU A 31 -8.94 3.94 11.63
CA LEU A 31 -8.43 3.66 10.28
C LEU A 31 -6.91 3.81 10.19
N ASN A 32 -6.35 4.87 10.79
CA ASN A 32 -4.90 5.06 10.80
C ASN A 32 -4.18 4.03 11.69
N ALA A 33 -4.79 3.62 12.80
CA ALA A 33 -4.26 2.58 13.67
C ALA A 33 -4.23 1.21 12.97
N GLU A 34 -5.32 0.84 12.29
CA GLU A 34 -5.41 -0.39 11.49
C GLU A 34 -4.37 -0.39 10.35
N ARG A 35 -4.27 0.72 9.58
CA ARG A 35 -3.22 0.87 8.56
C ARG A 35 -1.82 0.67 9.15
N ALA A 36 -1.55 1.26 10.32
CA ALA A 36 -0.25 1.12 10.98
C ALA A 36 0.01 -0.32 11.40
N ALA A 37 -0.99 -1.04 11.92
CA ALA A 37 -0.86 -2.45 12.29
C ALA A 37 -0.51 -3.32 11.07
N TYR A 38 -1.15 -3.10 9.91
CA TYR A 38 -0.79 -3.80 8.67
C TYR A 38 0.63 -3.49 8.21
N LEU A 39 1.07 -2.24 8.30
CA LEU A 39 2.46 -1.89 8.00
C LEU A 39 3.45 -2.60 8.95
N GLN A 40 3.14 -2.72 10.23
CA GLN A 40 3.97 -3.45 11.20
C GLN A 40 4.07 -4.94 10.86
N ALA A 41 2.95 -5.59 10.57
CA ALA A 41 2.93 -7.01 10.18
C ALA A 41 3.70 -7.26 8.87
N LEU A 42 3.52 -6.38 7.87
CA LEU A 42 4.27 -6.44 6.62
C LEU A 42 5.77 -6.21 6.85
N SER A 43 6.14 -5.32 7.77
CA SER A 43 7.54 -5.11 8.14
C SER A 43 8.17 -6.38 8.71
N ALA A 44 7.45 -7.11 9.57
CA ALA A 44 7.92 -8.37 10.13
C ALA A 44 8.08 -9.46 9.05
N LEU A 45 7.09 -9.60 8.15
CA LEU A 45 7.18 -10.51 7.00
C LEU A 45 8.38 -10.17 6.11
N TYR A 46 8.54 -8.91 5.75
CA TYR A 46 9.63 -8.49 4.86
C TYR A 46 11.00 -8.65 5.53
N ALA A 47 11.10 -8.41 6.82
CA ALA A 47 12.33 -8.65 7.58
C ALA A 47 12.75 -10.13 7.56
N ALA A 48 11.79 -11.07 7.62
CA ALA A 48 12.05 -12.51 7.47
C ALA A 48 12.57 -12.91 6.06
N HIS A 49 12.54 -11.98 5.11
CA HIS A 49 13.04 -12.13 3.75
C HIS A 49 14.12 -11.09 3.39
N ASP A 50 14.86 -10.58 4.39
CA ASP A 50 15.94 -9.60 4.22
C ASP A 50 15.51 -8.34 3.45
N CYS A 51 14.27 -7.91 3.65
CA CYS A 51 13.68 -6.74 3.03
C CYS A 51 13.21 -5.72 4.09
N VAL A 52 13.03 -4.48 3.64
CA VAL A 52 12.48 -3.36 4.38
C VAL A 52 11.27 -2.85 3.61
N PRO A 53 10.12 -2.56 4.24
CA PRO A 53 8.97 -2.01 3.54
C PRO A 53 9.28 -0.60 3.03
N LEU A 54 9.02 -0.35 1.75
CA LEU A 54 8.80 1.00 1.23
C LEU A 54 7.32 1.13 0.93
N SER A 55 6.67 2.09 1.57
CA SER A 55 5.25 2.38 1.41
C SER A 55 5.01 3.77 0.83
N TRP A 56 3.94 3.93 0.07
CA TRP A 56 3.47 5.26 -0.30
C TRP A 56 1.96 5.35 -0.44
N GLU A 57 1.46 6.56 -0.19
CA GLU A 57 0.05 6.93 -0.30
C GLU A 57 -0.08 8.34 -0.88
N ILE A 58 -1.22 8.60 -1.51
CA ILE A 58 -1.54 9.91 -2.09
C ILE A 58 -2.93 10.30 -1.57
N GLY A 59 -2.96 11.25 -0.64
CA GLY A 59 -4.20 11.81 -0.13
C GLY A 59 -4.67 12.94 -1.03
N ARG A 60 -5.92 12.86 -1.49
CA ARG A 60 -6.57 13.93 -2.25
C ARG A 60 -7.81 14.43 -1.52
N SER A 61 -8.01 15.74 -1.54
CA SER A 61 -9.23 16.38 -1.09
C SER A 61 -10.40 16.02 -1.99
N GLU A 62 -11.58 15.87 -1.39
CA GLU A 62 -12.83 15.73 -2.14
C GLU A 62 -13.02 16.90 -3.12
N GLY A 63 -13.40 16.56 -4.36
CA GLY A 63 -13.65 17.54 -5.42
C GLY A 63 -12.42 18.32 -5.92
N ALA A 64 -11.18 17.90 -5.60
CA ALA A 64 -9.95 18.56 -6.07
C ALA A 64 -9.70 18.43 -7.57
N THR A 65 -10.35 17.47 -8.22
CA THR A 65 -10.27 17.25 -9.67
C THR A 65 -11.65 16.89 -10.22
N HIS A 66 -11.94 17.30 -11.46
CA HIS A 66 -13.10 16.81 -12.22
C HIS A 66 -13.00 15.31 -12.58
N THR A 67 -11.90 14.65 -12.17
CA THR A 67 -11.70 13.22 -12.27
C THR A 67 -12.18 12.55 -10.99
N ARG A 68 -12.94 11.46 -11.11
CA ARG A 68 -13.51 10.63 -10.02
C ARG A 68 -12.68 10.71 -8.73
N VAL A 69 -13.35 11.03 -7.62
CA VAL A 69 -12.79 11.01 -6.27
C VAL A 69 -12.10 9.65 -6.06
N GLY A 70 -10.76 9.67 -5.98
CA GLY A 70 -9.95 8.46 -5.85
C GLY A 70 -10.21 7.76 -4.53
N HIS A 71 -10.01 6.45 -4.48
CA HIS A 71 -10.01 5.68 -3.25
C HIS A 71 -8.56 5.60 -2.75
N THR A 72 -8.28 6.05 -1.54
CA THR A 72 -6.92 6.03 -1.01
C THR A 72 -6.44 4.58 -0.86
N HIS A 73 -5.19 4.33 -1.20
CA HIS A 73 -4.53 3.07 -0.93
C HIS A 73 -3.09 3.33 -0.53
N THR A 74 -2.57 2.52 0.38
CA THR A 74 -1.14 2.49 0.68
C THR A 74 -0.53 1.35 -0.11
N GLN A 75 0.34 1.67 -1.07
CA GLN A 75 1.13 0.63 -1.74
C GLN A 75 2.34 0.32 -0.88
N VAL A 76 2.71 -0.96 -0.77
CA VAL A 76 3.85 -1.42 0.03
C VAL A 76 4.67 -2.40 -0.81
N VAL A 77 5.97 -2.15 -0.93
CA VAL A 77 6.90 -2.98 -1.71
C VAL A 77 8.08 -3.39 -0.82
N PRO A 78 8.48 -4.68 -0.84
CA PRO A 78 9.70 -5.11 -0.17
C PRO A 78 10.92 -4.61 -0.93
N VAL A 79 11.79 -3.86 -0.25
CA VAL A 79 13.06 -3.39 -0.78
C VAL A 79 14.20 -4.18 -0.12
N PRO A 80 15.15 -4.75 -0.87
CA PRO A 80 16.28 -5.48 -0.27
C PRO A 80 17.01 -4.63 0.77
N ARG A 81 17.28 -5.21 1.95
CA ARG A 81 17.90 -4.52 3.09
C ARG A 81 19.24 -3.90 2.72
N ASP A 82 20.05 -4.58 1.92
CA ASP A 82 21.36 -4.07 1.50
C ASP A 82 21.27 -2.77 0.70
N LEU A 83 20.21 -2.58 -0.08
CA LEU A 83 19.96 -1.33 -0.81
C LEU A 83 19.62 -0.18 0.16
N VAL A 84 18.94 -0.50 1.26
CA VAL A 84 18.57 0.48 2.28
C VAL A 84 19.77 0.83 3.17
N SER A 85 20.53 -0.18 3.61
CA SER A 85 21.72 -0.03 4.45
C SER A 85 22.91 0.59 3.71
N GLY A 86 22.99 0.41 2.39
CA GLY A 86 24.07 0.95 1.53
C GLY A 86 24.03 2.47 1.34
N GLY A 87 23.01 3.17 1.85
CA GLY A 87 23.00 4.62 2.04
C GLY A 87 22.73 5.49 0.79
N ASN A 88 22.77 4.96 -0.43
CA ASN A 88 22.59 5.75 -1.66
C ASN A 88 21.12 5.96 -2.06
N TRP A 89 20.18 5.16 -1.55
CA TRP A 89 18.78 5.20 -1.97
C TRP A 89 18.12 6.56 -1.69
N LYS A 90 18.49 7.23 -0.58
CA LYS A 90 17.99 8.57 -0.22
C LYS A 90 18.37 9.60 -1.28
N GLU A 91 19.65 9.62 -1.65
CA GLU A 91 20.17 10.54 -2.66
C GLU A 91 19.53 10.32 -4.03
N VAL A 92 19.32 9.05 -4.42
CA VAL A 92 18.63 8.71 -5.67
C VAL A 92 17.18 9.19 -5.64
N TRP A 93 16.46 8.95 -4.53
CA TRP A 93 15.06 9.38 -4.38
C TRP A 93 14.92 10.90 -4.44
N GLU A 94 15.73 11.62 -3.66
CA GLU A 94 15.74 13.08 -3.64
C GLU A 94 16.19 13.66 -4.98
N GLY A 95 17.21 13.06 -5.62
CA GLY A 95 17.69 13.46 -6.94
C GLY A 95 16.58 13.35 -8.00
N LYS A 96 15.87 12.23 -8.03
CA LYS A 96 14.70 12.02 -8.89
C LYS A 96 13.56 13.00 -8.60
N GLY A 97 13.41 13.43 -7.36
CA GLY A 97 12.46 14.48 -6.97
C GLY A 97 12.88 15.86 -7.48
N ARG A 98 14.16 16.21 -7.32
CA ARG A 98 14.74 17.48 -7.81
C ARG A 98 14.65 17.60 -9.34
N GLU A 99 14.87 16.53 -10.07
CA GLU A 99 14.73 16.48 -11.55
C GLU A 99 13.35 16.96 -12.03
N VAL A 100 12.30 16.73 -11.23
CA VAL A 100 10.91 17.10 -11.56
C VAL A 100 10.40 18.29 -10.74
N GLY A 101 11.26 18.95 -9.94
CA GLY A 101 10.93 20.11 -9.13
C GLY A 101 10.09 19.81 -7.87
N TYR A 102 10.17 18.60 -7.32
CA TYR A 102 9.55 18.26 -6.04
C TYR A 102 10.40 18.74 -4.86
N GLU A 103 9.72 19.33 -3.87
CA GLU A 103 10.32 19.85 -2.64
C GLU A 103 9.75 19.06 -1.47
N PHE A 104 10.54 18.11 -0.94
CA PHE A 104 10.09 17.24 0.15
C PHE A 104 10.26 17.90 1.52
N VAL A 105 9.29 17.65 2.39
CA VAL A 105 9.43 17.76 3.85
C VAL A 105 9.86 16.38 4.35
N SER A 106 11.06 16.28 4.92
CA SER A 106 11.64 15.01 5.38
C SER A 106 12.08 15.04 6.85
N ASP A 107 12.07 16.21 7.49
CA ASP A 107 12.31 16.31 8.92
C ASP A 107 11.09 15.83 9.73
N ARG A 108 11.35 15.17 10.86
CA ARG A 108 10.32 14.55 11.68
C ARG A 108 9.28 15.55 12.20
N GLU A 109 9.71 16.78 12.50
CA GLU A 109 8.83 17.82 13.05
C GLU A 109 7.85 18.35 11.99
N GLY A 110 8.33 18.66 10.80
CA GLY A 110 7.52 19.12 9.67
C GLY A 110 6.51 18.07 9.21
N VAL A 111 6.93 16.80 9.13
CA VAL A 111 6.01 15.69 8.82
C VAL A 111 4.92 15.58 9.90
N ARG A 112 5.30 15.56 11.19
CA ARG A 112 4.34 15.48 12.30
C ARG A 112 3.37 16.66 12.30
N ALA A 113 3.88 17.88 12.15
CA ALA A 113 3.09 19.11 12.15
C ALA A 113 2.03 19.07 11.03
N PHE A 114 2.37 18.60 9.83
CA PHE A 114 1.41 18.46 8.73
C PHE A 114 0.24 17.53 9.08
N PHE A 115 0.51 16.34 9.61
CA PHE A 115 -0.54 15.36 9.93
C PHE A 115 -1.35 15.76 11.18
N GLU A 116 -0.73 16.44 12.16
CA GLU A 116 -1.44 17.01 13.31
C GLU A 116 -2.34 18.19 12.91
N GLU A 117 -1.88 19.06 12.01
CA GLU A 117 -2.65 20.20 11.50
C GLU A 117 -3.79 19.74 10.59
N GLY A 118 -3.55 18.76 9.71
CA GLY A 118 -4.57 18.15 8.86
C GLY A 118 -5.70 17.45 9.66
N GLY A 119 -5.44 17.10 10.93
CA GLY A 119 -6.44 16.58 11.86
C GLY A 119 -7.21 17.66 12.64
N LYS A 120 -6.84 18.94 12.57
CA LYS A 120 -7.50 20.03 13.29
C LYS A 120 -8.71 20.54 12.50
N LYS A 121 -9.86 20.62 13.17
CA LYS A 121 -11.11 21.14 12.59
C LYS A 121 -10.94 22.62 12.16
N GLY A 122 -11.08 22.85 10.87
CA GLY A 122 -11.37 24.13 10.25
C GLY A 122 -12.09 23.85 8.93
N LYS A 123 -12.95 24.76 8.46
CA LYS A 123 -13.65 24.63 7.16
C LYS A 123 -12.71 24.71 5.94
N GLU A 124 -11.40 24.64 6.15
CA GLU A 124 -10.40 24.65 5.10
C GLU A 124 -10.14 23.22 4.63
N ARG A 125 -9.95 23.09 3.31
CA ARG A 125 -9.64 21.82 2.67
C ARG A 125 -8.31 21.32 3.22
N VAL A 126 -8.27 20.09 3.73
CA VAL A 126 -7.00 19.44 4.08
C VAL A 126 -6.16 19.37 2.81
N ALA A 127 -4.90 19.79 2.91
CA ALA A 127 -4.02 19.82 1.75
C ALA A 127 -3.84 18.41 1.16
N ASP A 128 -3.93 18.31 -0.18
CA ASP A 128 -3.51 17.12 -0.91
C ASP A 128 -2.04 16.83 -0.58
N TYR A 129 -1.68 15.55 -0.48
CA TYR A 129 -0.32 15.16 -0.16
C TYR A 129 0.09 13.87 -0.87
N PHE A 130 1.39 13.69 -1.00
CA PHE A 130 2.03 12.41 -1.25
C PHE A 130 2.96 12.12 -0.08
N ARG A 131 2.85 10.91 0.48
CA ARG A 131 3.75 10.42 1.54
C ARG A 131 4.42 9.16 1.03
N MET A 132 5.75 9.13 1.08
CA MET A 132 6.53 7.90 1.00
C MET A 132 7.23 7.66 2.33
N GLN A 133 7.30 6.42 2.76
CA GLN A 133 8.04 6.01 3.94
C GLN A 133 8.81 4.72 3.65
N ILE A 134 10.08 4.66 4.04
CA ILE A 134 10.82 3.39 4.15
C ILE A 134 10.98 3.02 5.62
N GLY A 135 10.88 1.73 5.91
CA GLY A 135 10.71 1.23 7.27
C GLY A 135 9.33 1.57 7.81
N VAL A 136 9.13 1.35 9.11
CA VAL A 136 7.88 1.68 9.81
C VAL A 136 8.21 2.36 11.14
N GLU A 137 7.35 3.28 11.56
CA GLU A 137 7.51 3.95 12.85
C GLU A 137 7.16 3.01 14.01
N GLY A 138 7.96 3.01 15.08
CA GLY A 138 7.73 2.17 16.26
C GLY A 138 8.76 1.04 16.41
N GLU A 139 8.49 0.10 17.33
CA GLU A 139 9.40 -0.99 17.70
C GLU A 139 9.31 -2.20 16.75
N ALA A 140 9.36 -1.97 15.43
CA ALA A 140 9.37 -3.06 14.47
C ALA A 140 10.73 -3.74 14.39
N ALA A 141 10.73 -5.07 14.33
CA ALA A 141 11.92 -5.89 14.22
C ALA A 141 12.74 -5.56 12.95
N GLY A 142 13.94 -4.98 13.15
CA GLY A 142 14.96 -4.86 12.10
C GLY A 142 15.49 -3.45 11.85
N GLU A 143 16.04 -2.81 12.88
CA GLU A 143 17.15 -1.79 12.92
C GLU A 143 17.16 -0.58 11.97
N VAL A 144 16.28 -0.48 10.96
CA VAL A 144 16.27 0.64 10.02
C VAL A 144 15.33 1.71 10.53
N GLU A 145 15.91 2.87 10.88
CA GLU A 145 15.12 4.04 11.24
C GLU A 145 14.17 4.44 10.09
N ALA A 146 12.88 4.57 10.43
CA ALA A 146 11.88 5.01 9.49
C ALA A 146 12.24 6.38 8.90
N THR A 147 12.28 6.48 7.58
CA THR A 147 12.51 7.75 6.88
C THR A 147 11.29 8.06 6.04
N THR A 148 10.74 9.27 6.22
CA THR A 148 9.53 9.73 5.52
C THR A 148 9.86 10.90 4.61
N PHE A 149 9.30 10.89 3.40
CA PHE A 149 9.28 12.02 2.48
C PHE A 149 7.84 12.42 2.23
N LEU A 150 7.50 13.65 2.62
CA LEU A 150 6.19 14.25 2.42
C LEU A 150 6.27 15.32 1.34
N LEU A 151 5.32 15.31 0.42
CA LEU A 151 5.13 16.35 -0.59
C LEU A 151 3.72 16.92 -0.43
N VAL A 152 3.60 18.23 -0.21
CA VAL A 152 2.30 18.91 -0.12
C VAL A 152 1.87 19.34 -1.52
N LEU A 153 0.83 18.71 -2.08
CA LEU A 153 0.45 18.86 -3.48
C LEU A 153 -0.35 20.15 -3.73
N ARG A 154 0.34 21.29 -3.63
CA ARG A 154 -0.19 22.63 -3.87
C ARG A 154 0.69 23.42 -4.85
N GLY A 155 0.14 24.48 -5.43
CA GLY A 155 0.88 25.33 -6.38
C GLY A 155 1.47 24.51 -7.54
N ALA A 156 2.80 24.62 -7.74
CA ALA A 156 3.51 23.88 -8.78
C ALA A 156 3.41 22.35 -8.62
N GLN A 157 3.23 21.85 -7.39
CA GLN A 157 3.17 20.41 -7.08
C GLN A 157 1.76 19.82 -7.20
N ALA A 158 0.73 20.64 -7.47
CA ALA A 158 -0.66 20.17 -7.58
C ALA A 158 -0.84 19.13 -8.69
N ARG A 159 -0.06 19.24 -9.78
CA ARG A 159 -0.01 18.30 -10.92
C ARG A 159 0.98 17.16 -10.68
N PHE A 160 0.88 16.50 -9.53
CA PHE A 160 1.72 15.36 -9.19
C PHE A 160 1.54 14.20 -10.18
N ASN A 161 2.66 13.67 -10.70
CA ASN A 161 2.66 12.45 -11.50
C ASN A 161 2.45 11.22 -10.60
N MET A 162 1.24 10.64 -10.65
CA MET A 162 0.86 9.46 -9.85
C MET A 162 1.73 8.22 -10.09
N GLN A 163 2.42 8.12 -11.24
CA GLN A 163 3.32 7.01 -11.55
C GLN A 163 4.75 7.25 -11.06
N TRP A 164 5.09 8.48 -10.65
CA TRP A 164 6.44 8.84 -10.22
C TRP A 164 6.98 7.94 -9.11
N PRO A 165 6.22 7.55 -8.05
CA PRO A 165 6.75 6.67 -7.01
C PRO A 165 7.20 5.31 -7.55
N ARG A 166 6.38 4.69 -8.41
CA ARG A 166 6.71 3.42 -9.07
C ARG A 166 7.92 3.57 -10.00
N GLN A 167 7.97 4.63 -10.79
CA GLN A 167 9.10 4.92 -11.70
C GLN A 167 10.41 5.08 -10.93
N THR A 168 10.40 5.82 -9.83
CA THR A 168 11.57 6.02 -8.97
C THR A 168 11.99 4.71 -8.31
N LEU A 169 11.04 3.90 -7.84
CA LEU A 169 11.34 2.59 -7.24
C LEU A 169 11.90 1.59 -8.26
N ALA A 170 11.35 1.54 -9.47
CA ALA A 170 11.86 0.72 -10.57
C ALA A 170 13.32 1.09 -10.90
N ALA A 171 13.66 2.38 -10.88
CA ALA A 171 15.04 2.84 -11.05
C ALA A 171 15.95 2.43 -9.88
N LEU A 172 15.49 2.56 -8.63
CA LEU A 172 16.22 2.12 -7.43
C LEU A 172 16.50 0.62 -7.46
N LEU A 173 15.51 -0.19 -7.81
CA LEU A 173 15.61 -1.65 -7.85
C LEU A 173 16.26 -2.19 -9.14
N ASN A 174 16.74 -1.30 -10.03
CA ASN A 174 17.32 -1.66 -11.32
C ASN A 174 16.40 -2.58 -12.17
N THR A 175 15.10 -2.27 -12.16
CA THR A 175 14.02 -2.97 -12.91
C THR A 175 13.19 -1.97 -13.72
N PRO A 176 13.81 -1.22 -14.65
CA PRO A 176 13.15 -0.11 -15.35
C PRO A 176 11.89 -0.51 -16.13
N GLU A 177 11.79 -1.77 -16.56
CA GLU A 177 10.61 -2.33 -17.22
C GLU A 177 9.37 -2.34 -16.31
N ARG A 178 9.55 -2.43 -14.98
CA ARG A 178 8.47 -2.41 -13.98
C ARG A 178 7.93 -1.01 -13.67
N ALA A 179 8.48 0.02 -14.33
CA ALA A 179 7.97 1.38 -14.27
C ALA A 179 6.57 1.51 -14.88
N ASP A 180 6.24 0.69 -15.90
CA ASP A 180 4.89 0.58 -16.45
C ASP A 180 4.15 -0.59 -15.81
N TRP A 181 3.08 -0.28 -15.08
CA TRP A 181 2.28 -1.27 -14.38
C TRP A 181 1.65 -2.32 -15.32
N ARG A 182 1.43 -1.96 -16.59
CA ARG A 182 0.87 -2.88 -17.59
C ARG A 182 1.82 -4.03 -17.91
N VAL A 183 3.12 -3.81 -17.75
CA VAL A 183 4.16 -4.84 -17.94
C VAL A 183 4.23 -5.79 -16.74
N CYS A 184 3.65 -5.39 -15.60
CA CYS A 184 3.58 -6.21 -14.40
C CYS A 184 2.35 -7.13 -14.33
N ALA A 185 1.39 -7.00 -15.25
CA ALA A 185 0.22 -7.87 -15.31
C ALA A 185 0.66 -9.31 -15.61
N ARG A 186 0.03 -10.29 -14.96
CA ARG A 186 0.27 -11.70 -15.24
C ARG A 186 -0.39 -12.11 -16.54
N ALA A 187 0.14 -13.18 -17.13
CA ALA A 187 -0.40 -13.68 -18.40
C ALA A 187 -1.75 -14.37 -18.18
N THR A 188 -1.96 -14.95 -17.00
CA THR A 188 -3.16 -15.72 -16.64
C THR A 188 -3.64 -15.40 -15.23
N GLU A 189 -4.93 -15.65 -14.99
CA GLU A 189 -5.55 -15.55 -13.66
C GLU A 189 -4.98 -16.60 -12.68
N ASP A 190 -4.62 -17.79 -13.17
CA ASP A 190 -4.01 -18.84 -12.34
C ASP A 190 -2.68 -18.40 -11.72
N GLU A 191 -1.84 -17.67 -12.48
CA GLU A 191 -0.59 -17.09 -11.95
C GLU A 191 -0.88 -16.07 -10.85
N GLU A 192 -1.91 -15.22 -11.02
CA GLU A 192 -2.32 -14.24 -10.00
C GLU A 192 -2.84 -14.94 -8.73
N ARG A 193 -3.65 -15.99 -8.89
CA ARG A 193 -4.20 -16.79 -7.79
C ARG A 193 -3.10 -17.49 -7.02
N GLU A 194 -2.11 -18.06 -7.71
CA GLU A 194 -0.98 -18.73 -7.07
C GLU A 194 -0.12 -17.73 -6.28
N GLU A 195 0.21 -16.58 -6.86
CA GLU A 195 0.97 -15.54 -6.16
C GLU A 195 0.23 -15.01 -4.93
N ALA A 196 -1.08 -14.81 -5.04
CA ALA A 196 -1.93 -14.43 -3.91
C ALA A 196 -1.94 -15.50 -2.80
N ALA A 197 -2.05 -16.78 -3.16
CA ALA A 197 -2.02 -17.89 -2.20
C ALA A 197 -0.65 -18.02 -1.50
N GLN A 198 0.44 -17.89 -2.25
CA GLN A 198 1.80 -17.87 -1.72
C GLN A 198 2.00 -16.72 -0.74
N PHE A 199 1.53 -15.52 -1.07
CA PHE A 199 1.60 -14.38 -0.17
C PHE A 199 0.74 -14.58 1.08
N LYS A 200 -0.51 -15.05 0.94
CA LYS A 200 -1.42 -15.34 2.05
C LYS A 200 -0.77 -16.31 3.04
N ALA A 201 -0.21 -17.41 2.55
CA ALA A 201 0.49 -18.40 3.37
C ALA A 201 1.73 -17.80 4.07
N ALA A 202 2.50 -16.96 3.39
CA ALA A 202 3.68 -16.31 3.97
C ALA A 202 3.31 -15.24 5.02
N PHE A 203 2.20 -14.53 4.83
CA PHE A 203 1.75 -13.45 5.71
C PHE A 203 1.01 -13.96 6.96
N GLN A 204 0.38 -15.14 6.90
CA GLN A 204 -0.42 -15.71 7.99
C GLN A 204 0.26 -15.65 9.38
N PRO A 205 1.54 -16.00 9.55
CA PRO A 205 2.19 -15.97 10.87
C PRO A 205 2.30 -14.56 11.47
N PHE A 206 2.15 -13.52 10.65
CA PHE A 206 2.27 -12.11 11.04
C PHE A 206 0.90 -11.42 11.15
N ALA A 207 -0.19 -12.07 10.73
CA ALA A 207 -1.53 -11.48 10.61
C ALA A 207 -2.34 -11.46 11.92
N ALA A 208 -1.91 -12.20 12.95
CA ALA A 208 -2.67 -12.43 14.19
C ALA A 208 -3.03 -11.17 15.01
N GLY A 209 -2.47 -10.00 14.68
CA GLY A 209 -2.76 -8.73 15.35
C GLY A 209 -3.43 -7.67 14.46
N VAL A 210 -3.88 -8.04 13.25
CA VAL A 210 -4.23 -7.06 12.21
C VAL A 210 -5.63 -7.25 11.59
N GLY A 211 -6.23 -8.42 11.76
CA GLY A 211 -7.63 -8.69 11.39
C GLY A 211 -8.43 -9.08 12.62
N GLY A 212 -9.72 -8.73 12.68
CA GLY A 212 -10.65 -9.45 13.54
C GLY A 212 -10.70 -10.93 13.11
N ASP A 213 -11.02 -11.83 14.03
CA ASP A 213 -11.14 -13.27 13.82
C ASP A 213 -12.24 -13.59 12.78
N ASP A 214 -12.00 -13.31 11.51
CA ASP A 214 -12.82 -13.79 10.39
C ASP A 214 -12.10 -15.01 9.82
N ASP A 215 -12.24 -16.13 10.54
CA ASP A 215 -11.97 -17.48 10.05
C ASP A 215 -12.94 -17.79 8.90
N ASP A 216 -12.68 -17.27 7.69
CA ASP A 216 -13.27 -17.78 6.46
C ASP A 216 -12.58 -19.10 6.11
N ASP A 217 -13.01 -20.16 6.79
CA ASP A 217 -12.75 -21.56 6.44
C ASP A 217 -13.54 -21.88 5.15
N ASP A 218 -12.97 -21.52 4.01
CA ASP A 218 -13.46 -21.90 2.68
C ASP A 218 -13.08 -23.38 2.45
N SER A 219 -13.73 -24.28 3.19
CA SER A 219 -13.69 -25.72 2.92
C SER A 219 -14.63 -26.03 1.76
N ASP A 220 -14.06 -26.04 0.56
CA ASP A 220 -14.66 -26.54 -0.67
C ASP A 220 -14.87 -28.07 -0.54
N GLU A 221 -15.96 -28.50 0.12
CA GLU A 221 -16.37 -29.90 0.16
C GLU A 221 -16.97 -30.27 -1.20
N GLY A 222 -16.14 -30.95 -2.00
CA GLY A 222 -16.55 -31.61 -3.23
C GLY A 222 -17.69 -32.60 -2.99
N GLY A 223 -18.84 -32.31 -3.58
CA GLY A 223 -19.98 -33.23 -3.62
C GLY A 223 -19.68 -34.43 -4.51
N GLU A 224 -19.48 -35.59 -3.88
CA GLU A 224 -19.40 -36.90 -4.52
C GLU A 224 -20.72 -37.34 -5.16
N GLU A 225 -20.52 -38.19 -6.17
CA GLU A 225 -21.41 -38.90 -7.07
C GLU A 225 -22.73 -39.44 -6.48
N GLY A 226 -23.82 -39.22 -7.22
CA GLY A 226 -25.09 -39.92 -7.06
C GLY A 226 -25.59 -40.46 -8.40
N GLY A 227 -25.20 -41.69 -8.74
CA GLY A 227 -25.71 -42.41 -9.90
C GLY A 227 -27.08 -43.03 -9.67
N HIS A 228 -27.97 -42.91 -10.65
CA HIS A 228 -29.03 -43.86 -11.06
C HIS A 228 -29.86 -43.13 -12.13
N GLY A 229 -29.94 -43.59 -13.38
CA GLY A 229 -30.50 -44.87 -13.79
C GLY A 229 -31.53 -44.51 -14.86
N VAL A 230 -31.23 -44.85 -16.11
CA VAL A 230 -32.14 -44.69 -17.25
C VAL A 230 -33.37 -45.59 -17.03
N PRO A 231 -34.56 -45.14 -17.44
CA PRO A 231 -35.41 -46.07 -18.17
C PRO A 231 -35.93 -45.48 -19.48
N ASP A 232 -36.00 -46.38 -20.45
CA ASP A 232 -36.39 -46.20 -21.83
C ASP A 232 -37.89 -45.87 -22.02
N GLU A 233 -38.12 -45.17 -23.14
CA GLU A 233 -39.20 -45.35 -24.13
C GLU A 233 -40.69 -45.10 -23.85
N GLU A 234 -41.24 -44.38 -24.84
CA GLU A 234 -42.59 -44.42 -25.43
C GLU A 234 -43.79 -43.71 -24.77
N GLY A 235 -44.40 -42.82 -25.56
CA GLY A 235 -45.87 -42.81 -25.70
C GLY A 235 -46.58 -41.47 -25.77
N TYR A 236 -46.76 -40.97 -27.00
CA TYR A 236 -47.74 -39.98 -27.50
C TYR A 236 -47.55 -38.48 -27.21
#